data_AF-A0A0Q4Y310-F1
#
_entry.id   AF-A0A0Q4Y310-F1
#
_cell.length_a   1.000
_cell.length_b   1.000
_cell.length_c   1.000
_cell.angle_alpha   90.00
_cell.angle_beta   90.00
_cell.angle_gamma   90.00
#
_symmetry.space_group_name_H-M   'P 1'
#
loop_
_entity.id
_entity.type
_entity.pdbx_description
1 polymer ?
#
loop_
_entity_poly.entity_id
_entity_poly.type
_entity_poly.pdbx_seq_one_letter_code
_entity_poly.pdbx_strand_id
1 'polypeptide(L)' 'MPKLESLLDRLKARQRALILEAAEHDTMPADSTLRRIAELENAIAAVEAVLDETRALAR' A
#
# COMPACT_ATOMS: atom_id res chain seq x y z
N MET A 1 -11.78 -10.09 -8.26
CA MET A 1 -10.52 -10.87 -8.48
C MET A 1 -9.92 -11.12 -7.11
N PRO A 2 -10.33 -12.18 -6.41
CA PRO A 2 -10.20 -12.25 -4.95
C PRO A 2 -8.74 -12.18 -4.48
N LYS A 3 -7.80 -12.72 -5.27
CA LYS A 3 -6.37 -12.69 -4.94
C LYS A 3 -5.73 -11.30 -5.04
N LEU A 4 -6.11 -10.48 -6.03
CA LEU A 4 -5.59 -9.11 -6.18
C LEU A 4 -6.19 -8.18 -5.13
N GLU A 5 -7.49 -8.33 -4.85
CA GLU A 5 -8.18 -7.61 -3.75
C GLU A 5 -7.53 -7.96 -2.40
N SER A 6 -7.30 -9.25 -2.13
CA SER A 6 -6.62 -9.69 -0.91
C SER A 6 -5.15 -9.24 -0.84
N LEU A 7 -4.47 -9.02 -1.97
CA LEU A 7 -3.13 -8.45 -1.99
C LEU A 7 -3.18 -6.97 -1.65
N LEU A 8 -4.10 -6.22 -2.27
CA LEU A 8 -4.31 -4.80 -2.03
C LEU A 8 -4.61 -4.53 -0.55
N ASP A 9 -5.48 -5.32 0.06
CA ASP A 9 -5.84 -5.19 1.47
C ASP A 9 -4.62 -5.38 2.38
N ARG A 10 -3.78 -6.37 2.10
CA ARG A 10 -2.54 -6.62 2.87
C ARG A 10 -1.53 -5.49 2.70
N LEU A 11 -1.39 -4.93 1.50
CA LEU A 11 -0.49 -3.81 1.24
C LEU A 11 -0.95 -2.55 1.99
N LYS A 12 -2.25 -2.21 1.89
CA LYS A 12 -2.85 -1.07 2.62
C LYS A 12 -2.75 -1.24 4.14
N ALA A 13 -3.01 -2.45 4.64
CA ALA A 13 -2.85 -2.75 6.06
C ALA A 13 -1.39 -2.56 6.53
N ARG A 14 -0.42 -2.99 5.73
CA ARG A 14 1.00 -2.82 6.05
C ARG A 14 1.44 -1.36 6.03
N GLN A 15 1.02 -0.59 5.03
CA GLN A 15 1.30 0.85 4.94
C GLN A 15 0.71 1.58 6.16
N ARG A 16 -0.56 1.31 6.48
CA ARG A 16 -1.23 1.87 7.67
C ARG A 16 -0.47 1.53 8.96
N ALA A 17 -0.03 0.28 9.11
CA ALA A 17 0.74 -0.13 10.28
C ALA A 17 2.06 0.64 10.41
N LEU A 18 2.81 0.83 9.32
CA LEU A 18 4.05 1.62 9.33
C LEU A 18 3.81 3.08 9.69
N ILE A 19 2.75 3.69 9.14
CA ILE A 19 2.42 5.09 9.43
C ILE A 19 2.04 5.26 10.91
N LEU A 20 1.23 4.34 11.45
CA LEU A 20 0.85 4.36 12.86
C LEU A 20 2.05 4.13 13.78
N GLU A 21 2.90 3.15 13.48
CA GLU A 21 4.14 2.89 14.22
C GLU A 21 5.04 4.13 14.22
N ALA A 22 5.16 4.81 13.09
CA ALA A 22 5.98 6.02 13.01
C ALA A 22 5.37 7.21 13.77
N ALA A 23 4.04 7.25 13.92
CA ALA A 23 3.31 8.27 14.65
C ALA A 23 3.37 8.11 16.18
N GLU A 24 3.77 6.93 16.69
CA GLU A 24 4.00 6.72 18.13
C GLU A 24 5.22 7.50 18.66
N HIS A 25 6.02 8.08 17.77
CA HIS A 25 7.21 8.85 18.13
C HIS A 25 6.98 10.35 17.91
N ASP A 26 7.38 11.18 18.87
CA ASP A 26 7.34 12.66 18.78
C ASP A 26 8.41 13.25 17.84
N THR A 27 8.97 12.43 16.96
CA THR A 27 10.07 12.80 16.05
C THR A 27 9.77 12.35 14.64
N MET A 28 10.37 13.02 13.65
CA MET A 28 10.25 12.59 12.26
C MET A 28 10.70 11.13 12.07
N PRO A 29 9.96 10.34 11.28
CA PRO A 29 10.38 8.99 10.92
C PRO A 29 11.73 9.04 10.19
N ALA A 30 12.57 8.04 10.42
CA ALA A 30 13.81 7.91 9.66
C ALA A 30 13.53 7.82 8.15
N ASP A 31 14.45 8.32 7.32
CA ASP A 31 14.35 8.29 5.86
C ASP A 31 14.09 6.87 5.32
N SER A 32 14.63 5.85 5.99
CA SER A 32 14.38 4.45 5.64
C SER A 32 12.92 4.04 5.84
N THR A 33 12.25 4.55 6.87
CA THR A 33 10.81 4.35 7.10
C THR A 33 9.99 5.10 6.05
N LEU A 34 10.33 6.35 5.77
CA LEU A 34 9.67 7.14 4.71
C LEU A 34 9.78 6.44 3.34
N ARG A 35 10.97 5.91 3.01
CA ARG A 35 11.21 5.17 1.78
C ARG A 35 10.37 3.90 1.69
N ARG A 36 10.26 3.12 2.77
CA ARG A 36 9.41 1.92 2.83
C ARG A 36 7.94 2.25 2.61
N ILE A 37 7.45 3.37 3.15
CA ILE A 37 6.07 3.84 2.92
C ILE A 37 5.87 4.18 1.45
N ALA A 38 6.78 4.94 0.84
CA ALA A 38 6.71 5.29 -0.58
C ALA A 38 6.78 4.07 -1.52
N GLU A 39 7.59 3.07 -1.18
CA GLU A 39 7.65 1.80 -1.92
C GLU A 39 6.33 1.04 -1.86
N LEU A 40 5.66 1.03 -0.69
CA LEU A 40 4.33 0.44 -0.55
C LEU A 40 3.26 1.22 -1.33
N GLU A 41 3.32 2.54 -1.35
CA GLU A 41 2.41 3.39 -2.14
C GLU A 41 2.50 3.08 -3.63
N ASN A 42 3.72 2.96 -4.16
CA ASN A 42 3.93 2.55 -5.55
C ASN A 42 3.37 1.16 -5.84
N ALA A 43 3.57 0.20 -4.92
CA ALA A 43 3.03 -1.15 -5.08
C ALA A 43 1.49 -1.17 -5.02
N ILE A 44 0.88 -0.37 -4.13
CA ILE A 44 -0.58 -0.22 -4.01
C ILE A 44 -1.13 0.33 -5.32
N ALA A 45 -0.57 1.43 -5.84
CA ALA A 45 -1.00 2.04 -7.10
C ALA A 45 -0.91 1.05 -8.28
N ALA A 46 0.16 0.26 -8.35
CA ALA A 46 0.31 -0.77 -9.37
C ALA A 46 -0.77 -1.86 -9.27
N VAL A 47 -1.11 -2.33 -8.05
CA VAL A 47 -2.17 -3.33 -7.86
C VAL A 47 -3.55 -2.76 -8.17
N GLU A 48 -3.82 -1.51 -7.81
CA GLU A 48 -5.07 -0.81 -8.14
C GLU A 48 -5.25 -0.68 -9.65
N ALA A 49 -4.19 -0.30 -10.38
CA ALA A 49 -4.22 -0.23 -11.84
C ALA A 49 -4.59 -1.58 -12.47
N VAL A 50 -3.96 -2.68 -12.04
CA VAL A 50 -4.26 -4.03 -12.56
C VAL A 50 -5.68 -4.47 -12.21
N LEU A 51 -6.20 -4.11 -11.02
CA LEU A 51 -7.58 -4.37 -10.63
C LEU A 51 -8.57 -3.64 -11.54
N ASP A 52 -8.31 -2.38 -11.82
CA ASP A 52 -9.16 -1.55 -12.67
C ASP A 52 -9.14 -2.02 -14.12
N GLU A 53 -7.96 -2.36 -14.66
CA GLU A 53 -7.82 -3.02 -15.96
C GLU A 53 -8.63 -4.33 -16.02
N THR A 54 -8.50 -5.18 -15.00
CA THR A 54 -9.22 -6.45 -14.97
C THR A 54 -10.74 -6.26 -14.90
N ARG A 55 -11.21 -5.25 -14.16
CA ARG A 55 -12.64 -4.90 -14.08
C ARG A 55 -13.15 -4.34 -15.40
N ALA A 56 -12.33 -3.58 -16.12
CA ALA A 56 -12.68 -3.06 -17.44
C ALA A 56 -12.78 -4.18 -18.49
N LEU A 57 -11.89 -5.19 -18.43
CA LEU A 57 -11.90 -6.35 -19.33
C LEU A 57 -13.03 -7.34 -19.06
N ALA A 58 -13.61 -7.33 -17.86
CA ALA A 58 -14.71 -8.21 -17.47
C ALA A 58 -16.11 -7.65 -17.81
N ARG A 59 -16.18 -6.48 -18.48
CA ARG A 59 -17.40 -5.86 -18.99
C ARG A 59 -17.61 -6.20 -20.46
#